data_AF-A0A349NJ91-F1
#
_entry.id   AF-A0A349NJ91-F1
#
_cell.length_a   1.000
_cell.length_b   1.000
_cell.length_c   1.000
_cell.angle_alpha   90.00
_cell.angle_beta   90.00
_cell.angle_gamma   90.00
#
_symmetry.space_group_name_H-M   'P 1'
#
loop_
_entity.id
_entity.type
_entity.pdbx_description
1 polymer ?
#
loop_
_entity_poly.entity_id
_entity_poly.type
_entity_poly.pdbx_seq_one_letter_code
_entity_poly.pdbx_strand_id
1 'polypeptide(L)'
;TGTSHNGHDWKVQDYVLETEEQNPQQCVFEAYGDNIDKFHIQKDDYVTVEFTMVANTGRDGHWFGNNRAVEVTKYEHQESLI
;
A
#
# COMPACT_ATOMS: atom_id res chain seq x y z
N THR A 1 -12.93 3.54 -5.35
CA THR A 1 -13.98 2.85 -4.59
C THR A 1 -14.82 2.04 -5.55
N GLY A 2 -15.53 1.03 -5.08
CA GLY A 2 -16.44 0.23 -5.89
C GLY A 2 -17.37 -0.58 -4.99
N THR A 3 -18.35 -1.23 -5.60
CA THR A 3 -19.24 -2.16 -4.90
C THR A 3 -18.93 -3.56 -5.39
N SER A 4 -18.72 -4.49 -4.46
CA SER A 4 -18.45 -5.91 -4.76
C SER A 4 -19.70 -6.59 -5.34
N HIS A 5 -19.53 -7.77 -5.92
CA HIS A 5 -20.65 -8.58 -6.43
C HIS A 5 -21.72 -8.85 -5.35
N ASN A 6 -21.31 -8.91 -4.08
CA ASN A 6 -22.18 -9.18 -2.94
C ASN A 6 -22.78 -7.90 -2.32
N GLY A 7 -22.59 -6.73 -2.94
CA GLY A 7 -23.15 -5.45 -2.47
C GLY A 7 -22.35 -4.75 -1.38
N HIS A 8 -21.17 -5.26 -0.99
CA HIS A 8 -20.29 -4.55 -0.06
C HIS A 8 -19.45 -3.51 -0.78
N ASP A 9 -19.46 -2.29 -0.26
CA ASP A 9 -18.56 -1.23 -0.73
C ASP A 9 -17.12 -1.54 -0.34
N TRP A 10 -16.22 -1.29 -1.27
CA TRP A 10 -14.79 -1.43 -1.09
C TRP A 10 -14.09 -0.17 -1.59
N LYS A 11 -12.99 0.17 -0.93
CA LYS A 11 -12.10 1.25 -1.33
C LYS A 11 -10.68 0.72 -1.35
N VAL A 12 -9.88 1.20 -2.29
CA VAL A 12 -8.46 0.90 -2.41
C VAL A 12 -7.76 2.23 -2.64
N GLN A 13 -6.60 2.39 -2.03
CA GLN A 13 -5.69 3.49 -2.30
C GLN A 13 -4.29 2.92 -2.49
N ASP A 14 -3.69 3.25 -3.62
CA ASP A 14 -2.36 2.81 -4.00
C ASP A 14 -1.32 3.86 -3.60
N TYR A 15 -0.16 3.39 -3.17
CA TYR A 15 0.99 4.20 -2.78
C TYR A 15 2.24 3.68 -3.47
N VAL A 16 3.22 4.56 -3.65
CA VAL A 16 4.59 4.20 -4.02
C VAL A 16 5.47 4.48 -2.81
N LEU A 17 6.16 3.44 -2.34
CA LEU A 17 7.22 3.56 -1.33
C LEU A 17 8.57 3.61 -2.04
N GLU A 18 9.44 4.53 -1.61
CA GLU A 18 10.83 4.58 -2.06
C GLU A 18 11.75 4.19 -0.88
N THR A 19 12.73 3.31 -1.12
CA THR A 19 13.67 2.86 -0.08
C THR A 19 14.78 3.88 0.17
N GLU A 20 15.23 3.99 1.42
CA GLU A 20 16.22 4.99 1.87
C GLU A 20 17.68 4.52 1.75
N GLU A 21 17.99 3.75 0.71
CA GLU A 21 19.34 3.22 0.46
C GLU A 21 20.07 4.01 -0.63
N GLN A 22 21.37 3.75 -0.83
CA GLN A 22 22.18 4.48 -1.82
C GLN A 22 21.60 4.43 -3.25
N ASN A 23 20.91 3.35 -3.60
CA ASN A 23 20.21 3.18 -4.87
C ASN A 23 18.73 2.89 -4.58
N PRO A 24 17.89 3.93 -4.42
CA PRO A 24 16.51 3.77 -4.03
C PRO A 24 15.72 2.87 -4.99
N GLN A 25 14.90 2.00 -4.42
CA GLN A 25 13.95 1.16 -5.12
C GLN A 25 12.54 1.65 -4.86
N GLN A 26 11.68 1.51 -5.87
CA GLN A 26 10.28 1.91 -5.77
C GLN A 26 9.39 0.66 -5.73
N CYS A 27 8.48 0.61 -4.75
CA CYS A 27 7.52 -0.47 -4.57
C CYS A 27 6.10 0.09 -4.53
N VAL A 28 5.20 -0.46 -5.35
CA VAL A 28 3.76 -0.16 -5.27
C VAL A 28 3.13 -1.08 -4.23
N PHE A 29 2.32 -0.50 -3.34
CA PHE A 29 1.49 -1.25 -2.40
C PHE A 29 0.12 -0.59 -2.22
N GLU A 30 -0.85 -1.34 -1.73
CA GLU A 30 -2.23 -0.86 -1.53
C GLU A 30 -2.66 -0.91 -0.06
N ALA A 31 -3.44 0.08 0.35
CA ALA A 31 -4.32 0.00 1.53
C ALA A 31 -5.76 -0.30 1.07
N TYR A 32 -6.41 -1.27 1.72
CA TYR A 32 -7.73 -1.76 1.35
C TYR A 32 -8.76 -1.50 2.44
N GLY A 33 -9.94 -0.99 2.05
CA GLY A 33 -11.08 -0.80 2.96
C GLY A 33 -10.73 0.14 4.12
N ASP A 34 -11.09 -0.26 5.33
CA ASP A 34 -10.88 0.53 6.56
C ASP A 34 -9.40 0.76 6.87
N ASN A 35 -8.49 -0.04 6.31
CA ASN A 35 -7.05 0.17 6.48
C ASN A 35 -6.56 1.49 5.89
N ILE A 36 -7.28 2.07 4.91
CA ILE A 36 -6.95 3.40 4.38
C ILE A 36 -7.02 4.44 5.50
N ASP A 37 -8.10 4.44 6.27
CA ASP A 37 -8.31 5.39 7.35
C ASP A 37 -7.48 5.00 8.59
N LYS A 38 -7.32 3.69 8.86
CA LYS A 38 -6.46 3.18 9.96
C LYS A 38 -5.01 3.66 9.80
N PHE A 39 -4.42 3.45 8.64
CA PHE A 39 -3.01 3.79 8.40
C PHE A 39 -2.83 5.29 8.19
N HIS A 40 -3.83 5.96 7.62
CA HIS A 40 -3.84 7.41 7.39
C HIS A 40 -2.51 7.91 6.79
N ILE A 41 -1.99 7.18 5.80
CA ILE A 41 -0.71 7.48 5.16
C ILE A 41 -0.85 8.78 4.37
N GLN A 42 0.04 9.72 4.64
CA GLN A 42 0.14 10.98 3.92
C GLN A 42 1.35 10.95 3.00
N LYS A 43 1.35 11.84 2.01
CA LYS A 43 2.55 12.09 1.21
C LYS A 43 3.69 12.52 2.14
N ASP A 44 4.90 12.05 1.83
CA ASP A 44 6.13 12.36 2.55
C ASP A 44 6.22 11.75 3.97
N ASP A 45 5.29 10.85 4.34
CA ASP A 45 5.45 9.99 5.53
C ASP A 45 6.58 8.97 5.32
N TYR A 46 7.34 8.73 6.38
CA TYR A 46 8.32 7.64 6.43
C TYR A 46 7.70 6.43 7.13
N VAL A 47 7.64 5.30 6.43
CA VAL A 47 6.91 4.12 6.87
C VAL A 47 7.64 2.82 6.60
N THR A 48 7.51 1.89 7.54
CA THR A 48 7.73 0.47 7.30
C THR A 48 6.39 -0.18 6.97
N VAL A 49 6.30 -0.85 5.82
CA VAL A 49 5.09 -1.51 5.35
C VAL A 49 5.30 -3.02 5.35
N GLU A 50 4.53 -3.73 6.16
CA GLU A 50 4.39 -5.18 6.05
C GLU A 50 3.22 -5.49 5.10
N PHE A 51 3.47 -6.28 4.06
CA PHE A 51 2.45 -6.62 3.07
C PHE A 51 2.39 -8.12 2.77
N THR A 52 1.25 -8.52 2.22
CA THR A 52 1.05 -9.84 1.61
C THR A 52 0.90 -9.69 0.11
N MET A 53 1.39 -10.67 -0.65
CA MET A 53 1.17 -10.73 -2.09
C MET A 53 -0.17 -11.42 -2.35
N VAL A 54 -1.07 -10.72 -3.03
CA VAL A 54 -2.42 -11.20 -3.34
C VAL A 54 -2.58 -11.29 -4.85
N ALA A 55 -3.08 -12.41 -5.34
CA ALA A 55 -3.46 -12.57 -6.74
C ALA A 55 -4.97 -12.42 -6.88
N ASN A 56 -5.41 -11.59 -7.84
CA ASN A 56 -6.80 -11.35 -8.16
C ASN A 56 -7.05 -11.63 -9.65
N THR A 57 -8.29 -11.96 -10.00
CA THR A 57 -8.73 -12.10 -11.39
C THR A 57 -9.52 -10.87 -11.82
N GLY A 58 -9.15 -10.31 -12.96
CA GLY A 58 -9.87 -9.24 -13.63
C GLY A 58 -11.19 -9.76 -14.22
N ARG A 59 -12.08 -8.83 -14.58
CA ARG A 59 -13.34 -9.17 -15.28
C ARG A 59 -13.11 -9.79 -16.66
N ASP A 60 -11.94 -9.55 -17.24
CA ASP A 60 -11.44 -10.13 -18.49
C ASP A 60 -10.80 -11.53 -18.28
N GLY A 61 -10.72 -12.02 -17.04
CA GLY A 61 -10.13 -13.30 -16.69
C GLY A 61 -8.61 -13.29 -16.55
N HIS A 62 -7.94 -12.15 -16.76
CA HIS A 62 -6.51 -12.03 -16.54
C HIS A 62 -6.19 -11.91 -15.05
N TRP A 63 -5.07 -12.52 -14.63
CA TRP A 63 -4.59 -12.40 -13.26
C TRP A 63 -3.76 -11.14 -13.09
N PHE A 64 -3.88 -10.50 -11.94
CA PHE A 64 -3.01 -9.42 -11.50
C PHE A 64 -2.65 -9.58 -10.03
N GLY A 65 -1.47 -9.09 -9.66
CA GLY A 65 -0.93 -9.18 -8.31
C GLY A 65 -0.92 -7.82 -7.62
N ASN A 66 -1.28 -7.79 -6.35
CA ASN A 66 -1.21 -6.59 -5.50
C ASN A 66 -0.38 -6.89 -4.24
N ASN A 67 0.42 -5.92 -3.80
CA ASN A 67 1.08 -5.94 -2.50
C ASN A 67 0.15 -5.27 -1.48
N ARG A 68 -0.62 -6.08 -0.73
CA ARG A 68 -1.63 -5.57 0.22
C ARG A 68 -1.02 -5.34 1.59
N ALA A 69 -1.04 -4.09 2.05
CA ALA A 69 -0.57 -3.73 3.38
C ALA A 69 -1.39 -4.43 4.47
N VAL A 70 -0.68 -5.10 5.39
CA VAL A 70 -1.22 -5.74 6.59
C VAL A 70 -0.97 -4.84 7.81
N GLU A 71 0.22 -4.26 7.89
CA GLU A 71 0.59 -3.32 8.94
C GLU A 71 1.47 -2.20 8.38
N VAL A 72 1.33 -1.00 8.93
CA VAL A 72 2.10 0.18 8.55
C VAL A 72 2.55 0.89 9.81
N THR A 73 3.86 0.99 10.00
CA THR A 73 4.47 1.72 11.12
C THR A 73 5.10 2.99 10.60
N LYS A 74 4.65 4.15 11.09
CA LYS A 74 5.30 5.44 10.81
C LYS A 74 6.52 5.62 11.70
N TYR A 75 7.56 6.27 11.16
CA TYR A 75 8.73 6.68 11.93
C TYR A 75 9.16 8.10 11.55
N GLU A 76 9.91 8.73 12.45
CA GLU A 76 10.56 9.99 12.16
C GLU A 76 11.81 9.71 11.34
N HIS A 77 11.94 10.34 10.19
CA HIS A 77 13.17 10.28 9.41
C HIS A 77 14.29 10.95 10.18
N GLN A 78 15.35 10.19 10.45
CA GLN A 78 16.58 10.74 11.00
C GLN A 78 17.47 11.15 9.84
N GLU A 79 17.49 12.45 9.53
CA GLU A 79 18.51 13.00 8.64
C GLU A 79 19.89 12.61 9.18
N SER A 80 20.66 11.89 8.37
CA SER A 80 22.03 11.55 8.71
C SER A 80 22.86 12.84 8.71
N LEU A 81 23.31 13.26 9.90
CA LEU A 81 24.26 14.37 10.06
C LEU A 81 25.64 13.89 9.57
N ILE A 82 25.91 14.11 8.29
CA ILE A 82 27.26 14.12 7.71
C ILE A 82 27.69 15.55 7.41
#